data_AF-A0A3R9VA16-F1
#
_entry.id   AF-A0A3R9VA16-F1
#
_cell.length_a   1.000
_cell.length_b   1.000
_cell.length_c   1.000
_cell.angle_alpha   90.00
_cell.angle_beta   90.00
_cell.angle_gamma   90.00
#
_symmetry.space_group_name_H-M   'P 1'
#
loop_
_entity.id
_entity.type
_entity.pdbx_description
1 polymer ?
#
loop_
_entity_poly.entity_id
_entity_poly.type
_entity_poly.pdbx_seq_one_letter_code
_entity_poly.pdbx_strand_id
1 'polypeptide(L)'
;MAHDGDYEDVAVRYDRGSADSVHNTLLDPRFRSEELADAWQGFGSPAPVVRFFRRPLGAMVADVHRAGLGLRELYEPRADPARREEFGDRYGKLSRTPSFLVLVLGHPIVHNPPPARTRVTS
;
A
#
# COMPACT_ATOMS: atom_id res chain seq x y z
N MET A 1 13.18 31.39 2.89
CA MET A 1 13.99 30.54 3.79
C MET A 1 13.18 30.32 5.06
N ALA A 2 13.11 29.06 5.51
CA ALA A 2 12.42 28.52 6.70
C ALA A 2 10.86 28.50 6.62
N HIS A 3 10.12 27.45 6.97
CA HIS A 3 10.41 26.27 7.80
C HIS A 3 9.85 24.97 7.17
N ASP A 4 10.76 24.01 6.97
CA ASP A 4 10.52 22.57 6.85
C ASP A 4 10.37 22.04 8.29
N GLY A 5 9.25 21.41 8.65
CA GLY A 5 9.15 20.87 10.02
C GLY A 5 7.86 20.18 10.49
N ASP A 6 6.74 20.25 9.78
CA ASP A 6 5.46 19.81 10.37
C ASP A 6 4.97 18.41 9.96
N TYR A 7 5.67 17.69 9.07
CA TYR A 7 5.28 16.32 8.73
C TYR A 7 5.77 15.28 9.76
N GLU A 8 6.91 15.57 10.41
CA GLU A 8 7.49 14.74 11.45
C GLU A 8 6.63 14.77 12.74
N ASP A 9 6.04 15.91 13.10
CA ASP A 9 5.27 16.05 14.36
C ASP A 9 3.90 15.34 14.32
N VAL A 10 3.36 15.09 13.13
CA VAL A 10 2.15 14.26 12.95
C VAL A 10 2.50 12.77 12.99
N ALA A 11 3.66 12.39 12.44
CA ALA A 11 4.14 11.00 12.48
C ALA A 11 4.49 10.56 13.92
N VAL A 12 5.11 11.44 14.70
CA VAL A 12 5.53 11.16 16.10
C VAL A 12 4.33 11.00 17.05
N ARG A 13 3.16 11.61 16.76
CA ARG A 13 1.97 11.42 17.60
C ARG A 13 1.27 10.07 17.40
N TYR A 14 1.48 9.39 16.27
CA TYR A 14 0.98 8.02 16.05
C TYR A 14 1.88 6.94 16.70
N ASP A 15 3.07 7.31 17.19
CA ASP A 15 4.10 6.37 17.65
C ASP A 15 4.04 6.03 19.15
N ARG A 16 3.19 6.68 19.95
CA ARG A 16 3.14 6.38 21.40
C ARG A 16 2.39 5.10 21.80
N GLY A 17 2.04 4.25 20.85
CA GLY A 17 1.48 2.95 21.15
C GLY A 17 1.53 1.98 19.97
N SER A 18 2.46 1.02 20.05
CA SER A 18 2.31 -0.33 19.48
C SER A 18 2.91 -0.66 18.11
N ALA A 19 4.00 -0.03 17.64
CA ALA A 19 4.72 -0.59 16.47
C ALA A 19 6.25 -0.40 16.42
N ASP A 20 6.83 0.52 17.20
CA ASP A 20 8.27 0.80 17.05
C ASP A 20 9.16 -0.03 17.98
N SER A 21 9.69 -1.11 17.40
CA SER A 21 11.14 -1.17 17.34
C SER A 21 11.54 -1.55 15.92
N VAL A 22 12.49 -0.82 15.34
CA VAL A 22 13.19 -1.17 14.09
C VAL A 22 13.68 -2.63 14.09
N HIS A 23 13.80 -3.22 15.27
CA HIS A 23 14.09 -4.62 15.53
C HIS A 23 12.98 -5.61 15.11
N ASN A 24 11.69 -5.25 15.24
CA ASN A 24 10.57 -6.12 14.87
C ASN A 24 10.38 -6.25 13.35
N THR A 25 10.64 -5.17 12.58
CA THR A 25 10.44 -5.17 11.13
C THR A 25 11.50 -5.96 10.37
N LEU A 26 12.73 -6.04 10.90
CA LEU A 26 13.82 -6.80 10.29
C LEU A 26 13.75 -8.31 10.58
N LEU A 27 13.10 -8.71 11.68
CA LEU A 27 13.04 -10.10 12.13
C LEU A 27 11.70 -10.78 11.84
N ASP A 28 10.60 -10.04 11.69
CA ASP A 28 9.32 -10.65 11.34
C ASP A 28 9.32 -11.07 9.85
N PRO A 29 9.20 -12.38 9.54
CA PRO A 29 9.18 -12.89 8.18
C PRO A 29 8.10 -12.27 7.27
N ARG A 30 7.05 -11.65 7.84
CA ARG A 30 5.98 -10.96 7.12
C ARG A 30 6.44 -9.68 6.44
N PHE A 31 7.52 -9.05 6.92
CA PHE A 31 8.06 -7.82 6.34
C PHE A 31 9.24 -8.03 5.39
N ARG A 32 9.61 -9.29 5.13
CA ARG A 32 10.69 -9.61 4.19
C ARG A 32 10.17 -9.57 2.75
N SER A 33 10.98 -9.00 1.86
CA SER A 33 10.80 -9.15 0.43
C SER A 33 11.30 -10.52 -0.01
N GLU A 34 10.48 -11.27 -0.75
CA GLU A 34 10.83 -12.60 -1.23
C GLU A 34 10.31 -12.78 -2.65
N GLU A 35 11.11 -13.45 -3.49
CA GLU A 35 10.69 -13.91 -4.79
C GLU A 35 10.10 -15.33 -4.68
N LEU A 36 8.91 -15.51 -5.24
CA LEU A 36 8.19 -16.77 -5.34
C LEU A 36 8.04 -17.11 -6.82
N ALA A 37 8.02 -18.40 -7.14
CA ALA A 37 7.71 -18.88 -8.48
C ALA A 37 6.65 -19.97 -8.41
N ASP A 38 5.67 -19.91 -9.31
CA ASP A 38 4.62 -20.91 -9.42
C ASP A 38 4.36 -21.29 -10.88
N ALA A 39 4.18 -22.58 -11.13
CA ALA A 39 3.85 -23.09 -12.45
C ALA A 39 2.34 -23.07 -12.62
N TRP A 40 1.84 -22.22 -13.52
CA TRP A 40 0.42 -22.04 -13.75
C TRP A 40 -0.13 -23.17 -14.62
N GLN A 41 -0.62 -24.21 -13.96
CA GLN A 41 -1.29 -25.33 -14.61
C GLN A 41 -2.54 -24.85 -15.35
N GLY A 42 -2.85 -25.47 -16.49
CA GLY A 42 -4.02 -25.13 -17.32
C GLY A 42 -3.76 -24.10 -18.42
N PHE A 43 -2.54 -23.57 -18.56
CA PHE A 43 -2.14 -22.63 -19.62
C PHE A 43 -1.26 -23.26 -20.72
N GLY A 44 -1.54 -24.52 -21.08
CA GLY A 44 -0.82 -25.25 -22.13
C GLY A 44 0.46 -25.95 -21.64
N SER A 45 1.19 -26.58 -22.59
CA SER A 45 2.44 -27.29 -22.33
C SER A 45 3.59 -26.69 -23.16
N PRO A 46 4.71 -26.27 -22.53
CA PRO A 46 4.96 -26.31 -21.09
C PRO A 46 4.12 -25.28 -20.32
N ALA A 47 3.82 -25.58 -19.05
CA ALA A 47 3.12 -24.63 -18.18
C ALA A 47 4.00 -23.39 -17.95
N PRO A 48 3.45 -22.17 -18.05
CA PRO A 48 4.21 -20.95 -17.77
C PRO A 48 4.58 -20.88 -16.29
N VAL A 49 5.81 -20.45 -16.00
CA VAL A 49 6.28 -20.17 -14.64
C VAL A 49 6.13 -18.67 -14.38
N VAL A 50 5.26 -18.32 -13.43
CA VAL A 50 5.00 -16.94 -13.04
C VAL A 50 5.80 -16.62 -11.78
N ARG A 51 6.49 -15.48 -11.79
CA ARG A 51 7.25 -14.97 -10.64
C ARG A 51 6.43 -13.92 -9.90
N PHE A 52 6.43 -14.01 -8.58
CA PHE A 52 5.77 -13.06 -7.69
C PHE A 52 6.78 -12.51 -6.70
N PHE A 53 6.60 -11.26 -6.29
CA PHE A 53 7.37 -10.67 -5.22
C PHE A 53 6.45 -10.40 -4.04
N ARG A 54 6.64 -11.15 -2.97
CA ARG A 54 6.06 -10.83 -1.67
C ARG A 54 6.79 -9.60 -1.14
N ARG A 55 6.06 -8.54 -0.82
CA ARG A 55 6.64 -7.27 -0.33
C ARG A 55 5.74 -6.65 0.74
N PRO A 56 6.30 -5.95 1.72
CA PRO A 56 5.51 -5.15 2.65
C PRO A 56 4.76 -4.03 1.93
N LEU A 57 3.55 -3.73 2.39
CA LEU A 57 2.76 -2.62 1.85
C LEU A 57 3.54 -1.29 1.87
N GLY A 58 4.19 -0.97 3.00
CA GLY A 58 5.00 0.25 3.12
C GLY A 58 6.12 0.33 2.06
N ALA A 59 6.74 -0.79 1.71
CA ALA A 59 7.76 -0.84 0.66
C ALA A 59 7.16 -0.61 -0.73
N MET A 60 5.96 -1.13 -1.00
CA MET A 60 5.25 -0.88 -2.26
C MET A 60 4.85 0.60 -2.39
N VAL A 61 4.35 1.22 -1.31
CA VAL A 61 3.99 2.65 -1.30
C VAL A 61 5.23 3.55 -1.43
N ALA A 62 6.33 3.21 -0.77
CA ALA A 62 7.59 3.95 -0.92
C ALA A 62 8.11 3.92 -2.38
N ASP A 63 7.96 2.79 -3.07
CA ASP A 63 8.34 2.68 -4.48
C ASP A 63 7.45 3.54 -5.39
N VAL A 64 6.14 3.60 -5.13
CA VAL A 64 5.21 4.49 -5.84
C VAL A 64 5.66 5.94 -5.71
N HIS A 65 6.01 6.39 -4.50
CA HIS A 65 6.50 7.75 -4.28
C HIS A 65 7.85 8.01 -4.93
N ARG A 66 8.78 7.05 -4.88
CA ARG A 66 10.07 7.16 -5.57
C ARG A 66 9.91 7.27 -7.08
N ALA A 67 8.87 6.65 -7.64
CA ALA A 67 8.50 6.78 -9.04
C ALA A 67 7.82 8.13 -9.39
N GLY A 68 7.66 9.04 -8.42
CA GLY A 68 7.04 10.35 -8.64
C GLY A 68 5.51 10.33 -8.66
N LEU A 69 4.88 9.25 -8.19
CA LEU A 69 3.43 9.11 -8.15
C LEU A 69 2.90 9.35 -6.72
N GLY A 70 1.65 9.81 -6.64
CA GLY A 70 0.88 9.88 -5.41
C GLY A 70 -0.08 8.71 -5.30
N LEU A 71 -0.13 8.06 -4.14
CA LEU A 71 -1.20 7.14 -3.79
C LEU A 71 -2.48 7.95 -3.54
N ARG A 72 -3.53 7.69 -4.31
CA ARG A 72 -4.84 8.35 -4.18
C ARG A 72 -5.79 7.55 -3.33
N GLU A 73 -5.88 6.24 -3.60
CA GLU A 73 -6.72 5.32 -2.88
C GLU A 73 -6.00 3.99 -2.70
N LEU A 74 -6.27 3.33 -1.58
CA LEU A 74 -5.83 1.99 -1.27
C LEU A 74 -7.03 1.22 -0.74
N TYR A 75 -7.39 0.13 -1.40
CA TYR A 75 -8.50 -0.69 -0.94
C TYR A 75 -8.29 -2.18 -1.25
N GLU A 76 -8.97 -3.00 -0.45
CA GLU A 76 -8.99 -4.46 -0.57
C GLU A 76 -10.36 -4.88 -1.13
N PRO A 77 -10.46 -5.32 -2.40
CA PRO A 77 -11.72 -5.77 -2.97
C PRO A 77 -12.30 -6.92 -2.16
N ARG A 78 -13.62 -6.87 -1.92
CA ARG A 78 -14.39 -7.95 -1.32
C ARG A 78 -15.30 -8.58 -2.35
N ALA A 79 -15.60 -9.87 -2.19
CA ALA A 79 -16.57 -10.53 -3.03
C ALA A 79 -17.93 -9.82 -2.95
N ASP A 80 -18.53 -9.56 -4.12
CA ASP A 80 -19.86 -8.96 -4.22
C ASP A 80 -20.91 -9.94 -3.66
N PRO A 81 -21.69 -9.56 -2.63
CA PRO A 81 -22.74 -10.40 -2.09
C PRO A 81 -23.78 -10.85 -3.12
N ALA A 82 -24.06 -10.02 -4.13
CA ALA A 82 -25.01 -10.35 -5.19
C ALA A 82 -24.53 -11.52 -6.08
N ARG A 83 -23.23 -11.83 -6.08
CA ARG A 83 -22.61 -12.90 -6.87
C ARG A 83 -22.22 -14.11 -6.03
N ARG A 84 -22.80 -14.26 -4.85
CA ARG A 84 -22.48 -15.38 -3.93
C ARG A 84 -22.53 -16.75 -4.61
N GLU A 85 -23.56 -16.98 -5.42
CA GLU A 85 -23.75 -18.26 -6.13
C GLU A 85 -22.64 -18.53 -7.15
N GLU A 86 -22.17 -17.50 -7.87
CA GLU A 86 -21.07 -17.59 -8.84
C GLU A 86 -19.74 -17.96 -8.16
N PHE A 87 -19.50 -17.43 -6.96
CA PHE A 87 -18.29 -17.72 -6.20
C PHE A 87 -18.31 -19.08 -5.51
N GLY A 88 -19.50 -19.64 -5.23
CA GLY A 88 -19.67 -20.91 -4.53
C GLY A 88 -18.86 -20.98 -3.24
N ASP A 89 -18.13 -22.07 -3.04
CA ASP A 89 -17.31 -22.31 -1.86
C ASP A 89 -16.21 -21.25 -1.64
N ARG A 90 -15.80 -20.54 -2.70
CA ARG A 90 -14.78 -19.49 -2.62
C ARG A 90 -15.31 -18.22 -1.96
N TYR A 91 -16.62 -17.99 -1.96
CA TYR A 91 -17.24 -16.76 -1.45
C TYR A 91 -16.84 -16.48 0.00
N GLY A 92 -16.90 -17.50 0.86
CA GLY A 92 -16.57 -17.36 2.28
C GLY A 92 -15.13 -16.89 2.52
N LYS A 93 -14.19 -17.42 1.74
CA LYS A 93 -12.77 -17.01 1.79
C LYS A 93 -12.59 -15.59 1.24
N LEU A 94 -13.07 -15.33 0.03
CA LEU A 94 -12.94 -14.03 -0.64
C LEU A 94 -13.64 -12.87 0.09
N SER A 95 -14.61 -13.17 0.94
CA SER A 95 -15.31 -12.18 1.76
C SER A 95 -14.58 -11.81 3.06
N ARG A 96 -13.67 -12.66 3.56
CA ARG A 96 -13.05 -12.52 4.88
C ARG A 96 -11.54 -12.33 4.84
N THR A 97 -10.91 -12.72 3.74
CA THR A 97 -9.46 -12.67 3.60
C THR A 97 -9.11 -11.85 2.35
N PRO A 98 -8.33 -10.77 2.51
CA PRO A 98 -7.86 -9.98 1.38
C PRO A 98 -7.10 -10.89 0.42
N SER A 99 -7.59 -10.99 -0.81
CA SER A 99 -6.94 -11.77 -1.87
C SER A 99 -6.21 -10.86 -2.86
N PHE A 100 -6.59 -9.57 -2.87
CA PHE A 100 -6.02 -8.54 -3.73
C PHE A 100 -5.93 -7.24 -2.95
N LEU A 101 -4.96 -6.42 -3.36
CA LEU A 101 -4.77 -5.06 -2.89
C LEU A 101 -4.75 -4.16 -4.13
N VAL A 102 -5.59 -3.13 -4.16
CA VAL A 102 -5.69 -2.19 -5.28
C VAL A 102 -5.13 -0.83 -4.84
N LEU A 103 -4.14 -0.35 -5.59
CA LEU A 103 -3.55 0.98 -5.43
C LEU A 103 -4.01 1.84 -6.60
N VAL A 104 -4.75 2.91 -6.32
CA VAL A 104 -5.09 3.93 -7.32
C VAL A 104 -4.02 5.00 -7.26
N LEU A 105 -3.28 5.13 -8.36
CA LEU A 105 -2.14 6.05 -8.46
C LEU A 105 -2.53 7.26 -9.31
N GLY A 106 -1.94 8.41 -9.01
CA GLY A 106 -2.07 9.61 -9.82
C GLY A 106 -0.86 10.50 -9.69
N HIS A 107 -0.90 11.66 -10.34
CA HIS A 107 0.08 12.71 -10.09
C HIS A 107 0.11 13.06 -8.59
N PRO A 108 1.26 13.48 -8.04
CA PRO A 108 1.31 13.93 -6.65
C PRO A 108 0.28 15.03 -6.41
N ILE A 109 -0.42 15.00 -5.27
CA ILE A 109 -1.18 16.17 -4.83
C ILE A 109 -0.16 17.19 -4.36
N VAL A 110 0.10 18.20 -5.19
CA VAL A 110 0.82 19.38 -4.73
C VAL A 110 -0.19 20.17 -3.90
N HIS A 111 -0.07 20.12 -2.58
CA HIS A 111 -0.78 21.08 -1.74
C HIS A 111 -0.25 22.48 -2.09
N ASN A 112 -1.12 23.33 -2.61
CA ASN A 112 -0.77 24.73 -2.80
C ASN A 112 -0.57 25.33 -1.39
N PRO A 113 0.59 25.93 -1.07
CA PRO A 113 0.76 26.57 0.23
C PRO A 113 -0.31 27.66 0.42
N PRO A 114 -0.82 27.87 1.65
CA PRO A 114 -1.76 28.94 1.91
C PRO A 114 -1.14 30.28 1.45
N PRO A 115 -1.94 31.21 0.88
CA PRO A 115 -1.41 32.49 0.41
C PRO A 115 -0.68 33.19 1.56
N ALA A 116 0.53 33.68 1.29
CA ALA A 116 1.34 34.38 2.27
C ALA A 116 0.53 35.53 2.89
N ARG A 117 0.41 35.55 4.22
CA ARG A 117 -0.25 36.66 4.94
C ARG A 117 0.50 37.95 4.62
N THR A 118 -0.12 38.84 3.84
CA THR A 118 0.39 40.19 3.62
C THR A 118 0.40 40.90 4.97
N ARG A 119 1.59 41.15 5.54
CA ARG A 119 1.72 42.09 6.66
C ARG A 119 1.43 43.48 6.11
N VAL A 120 0.28 44.03 6.47
CA VAL A 120 0.00 45.46 6.34
C VAL A 120 0.82 46.15 7.42
N THR A 121 1.89 46.84 7.03
CA THR A 121 2.60 47.77 7.91
C THR A 121 1.93 49.13 7.80
N SER A 122 1.35 49.60 8.91
CA SER A 122 0.90 50.99 9.10
C SER A 122 2.06 51.89 9.50
#